data_AF-A0A521D835-F1
#
_entry.id   AF-A0A521D835-F1
#
_cell.length_a   1.000
_cell.length_b   1.000
_cell.length_c   1.000
_cell.angle_alpha   90.00
_cell.angle_beta   90.00
_cell.angle_gamma   90.00
#
_symmetry.space_group_name_H-M   'P 1'
#
loop_
_entity.id
_entity.type
_entity.pdbx_description
1 polymer ?
#
loop_
_entity_poly.entity_id
_entity_poly.type
_entity_poly.pdbx_seq_one_letter_code
_entity_poly.pdbx_strand_id
1 'polypeptide(L)'
;MFPFYYIFEREIKNSNTLKNVTDEIRHSFMEREMDDSSFDDNTIVGKEKLFKLDFSSRSPLVFSPRKEFFNYNENTKILPYKIEAFYSILFFLILHFLIHHIVIEIIVSTLFFILSTILNYSYHLKVIDKISKNLN
;
A
#
# COMPACT_ATOMS: atom_id res chain seq x y z
N MET A 1 -1.60 13.58 0.12
CA MET A 1 -0.39 12.81 -0.27
C MET A 1 -0.09 13.15 -1.71
N PHE A 2 1.10 13.66 -2.03
CA PHE A 2 1.47 14.04 -3.40
C PHE A 2 1.59 12.79 -4.29
N PRO A 3 1.12 12.83 -5.55
CA PRO A 3 1.35 11.73 -6.48
C PRO A 3 2.85 11.65 -6.80
N PHE A 4 3.44 10.48 -6.54
CA PHE A 4 4.81 10.20 -6.93
C PHE A 4 4.82 9.63 -8.35
N TYR A 5 5.73 10.15 -9.17
CA TYR A 5 5.88 9.70 -10.54
C TYR A 5 7.23 9.04 -10.74
N TYR A 6 7.22 7.82 -11.27
CA TYR A 6 8.41 7.19 -11.84
C TYR A 6 8.42 7.44 -13.33
N ILE A 7 9.58 7.83 -13.86
CA ILE A 7 9.77 8.06 -15.30
C ILE A 7 10.87 7.12 -15.76
N PHE A 8 10.57 6.34 -16.79
CA PHE A 8 11.49 5.44 -17.47
C PHE A 8 11.55 5.86 -18.93
N GLU A 9 12.72 5.78 -19.54
CA GLU A 9 12.89 6.07 -20.96
C GLU A 9 13.49 4.86 -21.65
N ARG A 10 12.93 4.51 -22.81
CA ARG A 10 13.45 3.42 -23.62
C ARG A 10 13.57 3.85 -25.08
N GLU A 11 14.74 3.65 -25.66
CA GLU A 11 14.96 3.83 -27.09
C GLU A 11 14.42 2.62 -27.87
N ILE A 12 13.64 2.87 -28.92
CA ILE A 12 13.11 1.86 -29.84
C ILE A 12 14.01 1.80 -31.07
N LYS A 13 14.83 0.74 -31.16
CA LYS A 13 15.84 0.59 -32.22
C LYS A 13 15.26 0.24 -33.59
N ASN A 14 14.06 -0.33 -33.65
CA ASN A 14 13.41 -0.73 -34.90
C ASN A 14 12.76 0.47 -35.61
N SER A 15 12.54 0.36 -36.92
CA SER A 15 11.81 1.34 -37.73
C SER A 15 10.30 1.28 -37.47
N ASN A 16 9.91 1.36 -36.20
CA ASN A 16 8.52 1.35 -35.78
C ASN A 16 7.96 2.76 -35.91
N THR A 17 6.83 2.87 -36.60
CA THR A 17 6.04 4.10 -36.65
C THR A 17 5.32 4.31 -35.31
N LEU A 18 4.88 5.54 -35.05
CA LEU A 18 4.02 5.92 -33.95
C LEU A 18 2.82 5.00 -33.86
N LYS A 19 2.19 4.71 -34.99
CA LYS A 19 1.06 3.79 -35.06
C LYS A 19 1.41 2.41 -34.51
N ASN A 20 2.55 1.83 -34.90
CA ASN A 20 2.97 0.51 -34.41
C ASN A 20 3.18 0.52 -32.89
N VAL A 21 3.77 1.59 -32.36
CA VAL A 21 4.02 1.73 -30.90
C VAL A 21 2.70 1.93 -30.15
N THR A 22 1.80 2.76 -30.68
CA THR A 22 0.49 3.03 -30.11
C THR A 22 -0.42 1.80 -30.11
N ASP A 23 -0.42 1.03 -31.21
CA ASP A 23 -1.20 -0.21 -31.33
C ASP A 23 -0.73 -1.26 -30.32
N GLU A 24 0.58 -1.38 -30.09
CA GLU A 24 1.12 -2.31 -29.08
C GLU A 24 0.78 -1.88 -27.65
N ILE A 25 0.88 -0.59 -27.33
CA ILE A 25 0.48 -0.09 -26.01
C ILE A 25 -1.02 -0.32 -25.78
N ARG A 26 -1.84 -0.12 -26.81
CA ARG A 26 -3.28 -0.40 -26.76
C ARG A 26 -3.57 -1.88 -26.55
N HIS A 27 -2.86 -2.77 -27.25
CA HIS A 27 -2.98 -4.21 -27.06
C HIS A 27 -2.64 -4.61 -25.62
N SER A 28 -1.53 -4.09 -25.08
CA SER A 28 -1.12 -4.31 -23.69
C SER A 28 -2.16 -3.82 -22.67
N PHE A 29 -2.84 -2.70 -22.94
CA PHE A 29 -3.93 -2.22 -22.09
C PHE A 29 -5.15 -3.14 -22.15
N MET A 30 -5.48 -3.69 -23.33
CA MET A 30 -6.58 -4.64 -23.48
C MET A 30 -6.28 -5.96 -22.75
N GLU A 31 -5.06 -6.50 -22.86
CA GLU A 31 -4.63 -7.71 -22.13
C GLU A 31 -4.71 -7.53 -20.61
N ARG A 32 -4.48 -6.30 -20.14
CA ARG A 32 -4.54 -5.95 -18.71
C ARG A 32 -5.93 -5.51 -18.24
N GLU A 33 -6.95 -5.59 -19.09
CA GLU A 33 -8.32 -5.18 -18.77
C GLU A 33 -8.40 -3.69 -18.31
N MET A 34 -7.58 -2.82 -18.92
CA MET A 34 -7.49 -1.42 -18.55
C MET A 34 -8.66 -0.61 -19.18
N ASP A 35 -9.75 -0.51 -18.43
CA ASP A 35 -11.05 0.04 -18.91
C ASP A 35 -11.10 1.55 -19.19
N ASP A 36 -10.13 2.34 -18.72
CA ASP A 36 -10.13 3.81 -18.81
C ASP A 36 -8.83 4.27 -19.48
N SER A 37 -8.80 4.24 -20.81
CA SER A 37 -7.65 4.70 -21.60
C SER A 37 -8.03 5.84 -22.55
N SER A 38 -7.17 6.86 -22.64
CA SER A 38 -7.29 7.98 -23.56
C SER A 38 -6.06 8.05 -24.46
N PHE A 39 -6.30 8.30 -25.75
CA PHE A 39 -5.27 8.37 -26.78
C PHE A 39 -5.33 9.77 -27.40
N ASP A 40 -4.23 10.52 -27.28
CA ASP A 40 -4.12 11.88 -27.81
C ASP A 40 -2.79 12.02 -28.57
N ASP A 41 -2.87 12.03 -29.91
CA ASP A 41 -1.77 12.00 -30.89
C ASP A 41 -0.61 11.04 -30.54
N ASN A 42 0.30 11.48 -29.68
CA ASN A 42 1.51 10.73 -29.29
C ASN A 42 1.48 10.25 -27.84
N THR A 43 0.52 10.74 -27.04
CA THR A 43 0.38 10.44 -25.63
C THR A 43 -0.77 9.47 -25.40
N ILE A 44 -0.46 8.36 -24.75
CA ILE A 44 -1.41 7.32 -24.37
C ILE A 44 -1.45 7.29 -22.86
N VAL A 45 -2.64 7.52 -22.30
CA VAL A 45 -2.86 7.49 -20.86
C VAL A 45 -3.75 6.31 -20.53
N GLY A 46 -3.24 5.40 -19.72
CA GLY A 46 -4.01 4.33 -19.12
C GLY A 46 -4.33 4.69 -17.69
N LYS A 47 -5.57 4.50 -17.27
CA LYS A 47 -5.99 4.68 -15.89
C LYS A 47 -6.70 3.42 -15.43
N GLU A 48 -6.26 2.88 -14.31
CA GLU A 48 -7.01 1.84 -13.65
C GLU A 48 -8.08 2.43 -12.74
N LYS A 49 -9.30 1.89 -12.84
CA LYS A 49 -10.40 2.23 -11.94
C LYS A 49 -10.23 1.61 -10.55
N LEU A 50 -9.55 0.46 -10.47
CA LEU A 50 -9.37 -0.33 -9.25
C LEU A 50 -7.96 -0.93 -9.22
N PHE A 51 -7.27 -0.80 -8.09
CA PHE A 51 -5.99 -1.47 -7.87
C PHE A 51 -6.18 -2.99 -7.97
N LYS A 52 -5.63 -3.64 -9.00
CA LYS A 52 -5.65 -5.10 -9.13
C LYS A 52 -4.46 -5.69 -8.35
N LEU A 53 -4.76 -6.54 -7.36
CA LEU A 53 -3.75 -7.33 -6.65
C LEU A 53 -3.52 -8.61 -7.45
N ASP A 54 -2.43 -8.66 -8.20
CA ASP A 54 -2.03 -9.86 -8.94
C ASP A 54 -1.11 -10.74 -8.09
N PHE A 55 -1.67 -11.85 -7.59
CA PHE A 55 -0.95 -12.86 -6.80
C PHE A 55 -0.25 -13.93 -7.65
N SER A 56 -0.41 -13.88 -8.98
CA SER A 56 0.14 -14.91 -9.89
C SER A 56 1.60 -14.66 -10.29
N SER A 57 2.07 -13.41 -10.19
CA SER A 57 3.47 -13.07 -10.42
C SER A 57 4.31 -13.33 -9.16
N ARG A 58 5.59 -13.70 -9.33
CA ARG A 58 6.57 -13.90 -8.22
C ARG A 58 6.74 -12.69 -7.28
N SER A 59 6.09 -11.56 -7.56
CA SER A 59 5.91 -10.45 -6.63
C SER A 59 4.41 -10.20 -6.41
N PRO A 60 3.81 -10.70 -5.31
CA PRO A 60 2.38 -10.59 -5.03
C PRO A 60 1.89 -9.16 -4.73
N LEU A 61 2.69 -8.13 -5.02
CA LEU A 61 2.48 -6.73 -4.61
C LEU A 61 2.87 -5.74 -5.71
N VAL A 62 2.78 -6.12 -6.99
CA VAL A 62 2.83 -5.12 -8.06
C VAL A 62 1.47 -4.43 -8.10
N PHE A 63 1.34 -3.35 -7.32
CA PHE A 63 0.20 -2.45 -7.46
C PHE A 63 0.28 -1.86 -8.85
N SER A 64 -0.70 -2.21 -9.67
CA SER A 64 -0.80 -1.62 -10.98
C SER A 64 -0.93 -0.09 -10.85
N PRO A 65 -0.23 0.68 -11.69
CA PRO A 65 -0.18 2.13 -11.60
C PRO A 65 -1.57 2.76 -11.55
N ARG A 66 -1.75 3.76 -10.69
CA ARG A 66 -3.00 4.52 -10.68
C ARG A 66 -3.25 5.18 -12.05
N LYS A 67 -2.17 5.63 -12.69
CA LYS A 67 -2.13 6.12 -14.06
C LYS A 67 -0.80 5.76 -14.71
N GLU A 68 -0.86 5.31 -15.94
CA GLU A 68 0.28 5.09 -16.84
C GLU A 68 0.21 6.13 -17.96
N PHE A 69 1.36 6.69 -18.33
CA PHE A 69 1.50 7.63 -19.43
C PHE A 69 2.62 7.13 -20.33
N PHE A 70 2.33 6.98 -21.61
CA PHE A 70 3.31 6.74 -22.66
C PHE A 70 3.29 7.93 -23.60
N ASN A 71 4.45 8.43 -24.00
CA ASN A 71 4.52 9.50 -24.99
C ASN A 71 5.61 9.19 -26.02
N TYR A 72 5.27 8.58 -27.15
CA TYR A 72 6.29 8.20 -28.12
C TYR A 72 6.71 9.38 -28.99
N ASN A 73 8.02 9.60 -29.12
CA ASN A 73 8.58 10.58 -30.04
C ASN A 73 9.25 9.87 -31.23
N GLU A 74 8.64 9.94 -32.42
CA GLU A 74 9.18 9.34 -33.65
C GLU A 74 10.54 9.90 -34.06
N ASN A 75 10.78 11.20 -33.85
CA ASN A 75 12.00 11.88 -34.29
C ASN A 75 13.23 11.39 -33.51
N THR A 76 13.06 11.18 -32.20
CA THR A 76 14.13 10.69 -31.31
C THR A 76 14.08 9.18 -31.11
N LYS A 77 12.98 8.52 -31.50
CA LYS A 77 12.67 7.11 -31.23
C LYS A 77 12.69 6.75 -29.75
N ILE A 78 12.43 7.71 -28.88
CA ILE A 78 12.38 7.51 -27.42
C ILE A 78 10.92 7.34 -27.00
N LEU A 79 10.67 6.32 -26.21
CA LEU A 79 9.41 6.08 -25.50
C LEU A 79 9.60 6.37 -24.01
N PRO A 80 9.34 7.60 -23.54
CA PRO A 80 9.11 7.87 -22.13
C PRO A 80 7.83 7.17 -21.65
N TYR A 81 7.99 6.47 -20.53
CA TYR A 81 6.97 5.78 -19.79
C TYR A 81 6.93 6.35 -18.37
N LYS A 82 5.79 6.91 -17.98
CA LYS A 82 5.59 7.53 -16.67
C LYS A 82 4.47 6.82 -15.91
N ILE A 83 4.76 6.43 -14.68
CA ILE A 83 3.86 5.72 -13.77
C ILE A 83 3.52 6.64 -12.60
N GLU A 84 2.23 6.81 -12.30
CA GLU A 84 1.77 7.34 -11.01
C GLU A 84 1.72 6.19 -10.00
N ALA A 85 2.67 6.18 -9.06
CA ALA A 85 2.74 5.20 -8.00
C ALA A 85 2.02 5.70 -6.75
N PHE A 86 1.22 4.81 -6.14
CA PHE A 86 0.54 5.08 -4.88
C PHE A 86 1.14 4.20 -3.79
N TYR A 87 1.79 4.79 -2.78
CA TYR A 87 2.39 4.09 -1.63
C TYR A 87 1.34 3.58 -0.62
N SER A 88 0.26 2.97 -1.10
CA SER A 88 -0.83 2.46 -0.26
C SER A 88 -0.33 1.42 0.74
N ILE A 89 0.44 0.42 0.29
CA ILE A 89 0.84 -0.73 1.12
C ILE A 89 1.68 -0.30 2.32
N LEU A 90 2.71 0.53 2.10
CA LEU A 90 3.60 0.95 3.18
C LEU A 90 2.81 1.74 4.24
N PHE A 91 1.90 2.60 3.79
CA PHE A 91 1.00 3.32 4.68
C PHE A 91 0.07 2.36 5.45
N PHE A 92 -0.53 1.36 4.78
CA PHE A 92 -1.39 0.37 5.43
C PHE A 92 -0.62 -0.53 6.40
N LEU A 93 0.62 -0.93 6.09
CA LEU A 93 1.50 -1.70 6.98
C LEU A 93 1.87 -0.89 8.22
N ILE A 94 2.27 0.37 8.05
CA ILE A 94 2.59 1.27 9.15
C ILE A 94 1.35 1.49 10.02
N LEU A 95 0.19 1.75 9.40
CA LEU A 95 -1.07 1.94 10.11
C LEU A 95 -1.49 0.67 10.88
N HIS A 96 -1.40 -0.49 10.24
CA HIS A 96 -1.68 -1.78 10.87
C HIS A 96 -0.77 -2.01 12.08
N PHE A 97 0.53 -1.78 11.92
CA PHE A 97 1.50 -1.91 13.00
C PHE A 97 1.18 -0.97 14.18
N LEU A 98 0.87 0.30 13.90
CA LEU A 98 0.52 1.28 14.93
C LEU A 98 -0.75 0.88 15.71
N ILE A 99 -1.82 0.48 14.99
CA ILE A 99 -3.07 0.06 15.62
C ILE A 99 -2.82 -1.17 16.51
N HIS A 100 -2.12 -2.17 15.99
CA HIS A 100 -1.86 -3.40 16.73
C HIS A 100 -0.98 -3.14 17.96
N HIS A 101 -0.02 -2.23 17.87
CA HIS A 101 0.82 -1.83 18.99
C HIS A 101 -0.01 -1.16 20.10
N ILE A 102 -0.87 -0.19 19.74
CA ILE A 102 -1.76 0.49 20.69
C ILE A 102 -2.70 -0.51 21.40
N VAL A 103 -3.28 -1.45 20.65
CA VAL A 103 -4.16 -2.48 21.23
C VAL A 103 -3.41 -3.34 22.24
N ILE A 104 -2.19 -3.79 21.92
CA ILE A 104 -1.36 -4.56 22.86
C ILE A 104 -1.05 -3.74 24.11
N GLU A 105 -0.65 -2.48 23.96
CA GLU A 105 -0.30 -1.61 25.09
C GLU A 105 -1.48 -1.41 26.06
N ILE A 106 -2.69 -1.22 25.53
CA ILE A 106 -3.93 -1.11 26.33
C ILE A 106 -4.22 -2.42 27.07
N ILE A 107 -4.13 -3.57 26.38
CA ILE A 107 -4.38 -4.88 26.99
C ILE A 107 -3.40 -5.15 28.13
N VAL A 108 -2.10 -4.93 27.89
CA VAL A 108 -1.04 -5.15 28.88
C VAL A 108 -1.23 -4.21 30.07
N SER A 109 -1.50 -2.93 29.84
CA SER A 109 -1.75 -1.95 30.91
C SER A 109 -2.97 -2.32 31.75
N THR A 110 -4.04 -2.77 31.11
CA THR A 110 -5.27 -3.21 31.80
C THR A 110 -5.01 -4.44 32.67
N LEU A 111 -4.26 -5.42 32.18
CA LEU A 111 -3.87 -6.61 32.95
C LEU A 111 -3.04 -6.23 34.18
N PHE A 112 -2.06 -5.34 34.03
CA PHE A 112 -1.26 -4.84 35.15
C PHE A 112 -2.11 -4.12 36.20
N PHE A 113 -3.08 -3.32 35.75
CA PHE A 113 -4.01 -2.62 36.65
C PHE A 113 -4.87 -3.60 37.45
N ILE A 114 -5.44 -4.61 36.79
CA ILE A 114 -6.23 -5.67 37.44
C ILE A 114 -5.37 -6.42 38.47
N LEU A 115 -4.16 -6.84 38.10
CA LEU A 115 -3.25 -7.55 39.00
C LEU A 115 -2.89 -6.71 40.23
N SER A 116 -2.56 -5.43 40.02
CA SER A 116 -2.24 -4.49 41.11
C SER A 116 -3.41 -4.33 42.07
N THR A 117 -4.63 -4.26 41.54
CA THR A 117 -5.86 -4.16 42.33
C THR A 117 -6.08 -5.41 43.18
N ILE A 118 -5.89 -6.60 42.60
CA ILE A 118 -6.01 -7.88 43.32
C ILE A 118 -4.97 -7.98 44.45
N LEU A 119 -3.72 -7.61 44.17
CA LEU A 119 -2.65 -7.62 45.17
C LEU A 119 -2.95 -6.66 46.32
N ASN A 120 -3.41 -5.44 46.01
CA ASN A 120 -3.76 -4.46 47.02
C ASN A 120 -4.93 -4.93 47.90
N TYR A 121 -5.98 -5.47 47.28
CA TYR A 121 -7.11 -6.03 48.02
C TYR A 121 -6.70 -7.20 48.93
N SER A 122 -5.87 -8.11 48.41
CA SER A 122 -5.32 -9.24 49.18
C SER A 122 -4.47 -8.78 50.36
N TYR A 123 -3.70 -7.70 50.19
CA TYR A 123 -2.93 -7.09 51.27
C TYR A 123 -3.83 -6.56 52.38
N HIS A 124 -4.87 -5.79 52.03
CA HIS A 124 -5.82 -5.26 53.01
C HIS A 124 -6.57 -6.38 53.75
N LEU A 125 -6.99 -7.44 53.04
CA LEU A 125 -7.58 -8.62 53.68
C LEU A 125 -6.63 -9.26 54.70
N LYS A 126 -5.35 -9.43 54.37
CA LYS A 126 -4.34 -9.96 55.32
C LYS A 126 -4.17 -9.06 56.53
N VAL A 127 -4.17 -7.74 56.36
CA VAL A 127 -4.08 -6.79 57.48
C VAL A 127 -5.29 -6.91 58.39
N ILE A 128 -6.50 -6.96 57.82
CA ILE A 128 -7.75 -7.10 58.59
C ILE A 128 -7.77 -8.44 59.34
N ASP A 129 -7.41 -9.55 58.69
CA ASP A 129 -7.34 -10.87 59.33
C ASP A 129 -6.34 -10.88 60.51
N LYS A 130 -5.18 -10.24 60.34
CA LYS A 130 -4.18 -10.09 61.40
C LYS A 130 -4.71 -9.26 62.58
N ILE A 131 -5.38 -8.15 62.32
CA ILE A 131 -5.97 -7.31 63.37
C ILE A 131 -7.09 -8.07 64.10
N SER A 132 -7.96 -8.77 63.36
CA SER A 132 -9.07 -9.57 63.91
C SER A 132 -8.55 -10.65 64.87
N LYS A 133 -7.51 -11.38 64.49
CA LYS A 133 -6.85 -12.41 65.33
C LYS A 133 -6.19 -11.86 66.60
N ASN A 134 -5.83 -10.58 66.62
CA ASN A 134 -5.26 -9.95 67.81
C ASN A 134 -6.33 -9.39 68.76
N LEU A 135 -7.57 -9.21 68.29
CA LEU A 135 -8.69 -8.66 69.06
C LEU A 135 -9.60 -9.74 69.65
N ASN A 136 -9.58 -10.96 69.12
CA ASN A 136 -10.23 -12.16 69.66
C ASN A 136 -9.21 -13.08 70.35
#